data_AF-A0A1C5SVL5-F1
#
_entry.id   AF-A0A1C5SVL5-F1
#
_cell.length_a   1.000
_cell.length_b   1.000
_cell.length_c   1.000
_cell.angle_alpha   90.00
_cell.angle_beta   90.00
_cell.angle_gamma   90.00
#
_symmetry.space_group_name_H-M   'P 1'
#
loop_
_entity.id
_entity.type
_entity.pdbx_description
1 polymer ?
#
loop_
_entity_poly.entity_id
_entity_poly.type
_entity_poly.pdbx_seq_one_letter_code
_entity_poly.pdbx_strand_id
1 'polypeptide(L)'
;MTTTMEKRIAKIKVEGNLKEIAFKTLGTQVFLEDGKTAEEVIASILTSIATLPTDSAIDEKVKNSCDALYNKIMGLTDADTTIDEAYDTLKEVADWIDTHGELAAQFTSDISGLKTAVQALQAIGATKVEKSETNGNIKIDGKEVTVYTPPTTVSADKVTETDSKQFVTSTEKADWNGRPVVYSGTTEPSNMKNGDIFLQIVTE
;
A
#
# COMPACT_ATOMS: atom_id res chain seq x y z
N MET A 1 -50.58 -62.94 30.90
CA MET A 1 -52.03 -62.92 31.12
C MET A 1 -52.45 -61.46 31.12
N THR A 2 -53.12 -61.00 30.07
CA THR A 2 -53.63 -59.64 29.95
C THR A 2 -54.79 -59.49 30.93
N THR A 3 -54.59 -58.82 32.05
CA THR A 3 -55.65 -58.56 33.04
C THR A 3 -56.52 -57.41 32.56
N THR A 4 -57.60 -57.74 31.84
CA THR A 4 -58.67 -56.79 31.53
C THR A 4 -59.27 -56.30 32.85
N MET A 5 -59.15 -55.00 33.14
CA MET A 5 -59.68 -54.39 34.37
C MET A 5 -61.20 -54.25 34.30
N GLU A 6 -61.93 -55.30 34.70
CA GLU A 6 -63.39 -55.24 34.81
C GLU A 6 -63.84 -54.46 36.06
N LYS A 7 -64.95 -53.72 35.96
CA LYS A 7 -65.55 -52.97 37.09
C LYS A 7 -66.05 -53.94 38.17
N ARG A 8 -65.23 -54.26 39.17
CA ARG A 8 -65.58 -55.17 40.27
C ARG A 8 -66.37 -54.44 41.37
N ILE A 9 -67.68 -54.28 41.19
CA ILE A 9 -68.60 -53.93 42.30
C ILE A 9 -69.01 -55.22 43.01
N ALA A 10 -68.73 -55.34 44.32
CA ALA A 10 -69.28 -56.46 45.08
C ALA A 10 -70.73 -56.18 45.48
N LYS A 11 -71.61 -57.14 45.18
CA LYS A 11 -72.97 -57.18 45.72
C LYS A 11 -72.97 -58.10 46.93
N ILE A 12 -73.24 -57.54 48.11
CA ILE A 12 -73.29 -58.31 49.36
C ILE A 12 -74.73 -58.29 49.86
N LYS A 13 -75.19 -59.43 50.40
CA LYS A 13 -76.54 -59.56 50.97
C LYS A 13 -76.57 -58.87 52.33
N VAL A 14 -77.25 -57.73 52.41
CA VAL A 14 -77.47 -56.96 53.64
C VAL A 14 -78.98 -56.97 53.89
N GLU A 15 -79.41 -57.45 55.05
CA GLU A 15 -80.83 -57.50 55.44
C GLU A 15 -81.72 -58.23 54.41
N GLY A 16 -81.25 -59.35 53.89
CA GLY A 16 -82.03 -60.17 52.96
C GLY A 16 -81.98 -59.73 51.48
N ASN A 17 -81.45 -58.54 51.17
CA ASN A 17 -81.38 -58.00 49.81
C ASN A 17 -79.93 -57.80 49.34
N LEU A 18 -79.66 -58.05 48.04
CA LEU A 18 -78.36 -57.76 47.44
C LEU A 18 -78.21 -56.25 47.27
N LYS A 19 -77.25 -55.64 47.97
CA LYS A 19 -76.90 -54.22 47.83
C LYS A 19 -75.50 -54.11 47.21
N GLU A 20 -75.33 -53.15 46.31
CA GLU A 20 -74.01 -52.76 45.80
C GLU A 20 -73.26 -52.02 46.90
N ILE A 21 -72.08 -52.50 47.27
CA ILE A 21 -71.23 -51.86 48.27
C ILE A 21 -69.99 -51.33 47.56
N ALA A 22 -69.72 -50.04 47.71
CA ALA A 22 -68.45 -49.45 47.31
C ALA A 22 -67.40 -49.73 48.38
N PHE A 23 -66.29 -50.37 48.01
CA PHE A 23 -65.13 -50.47 48.90
C PHE A 23 -64.32 -49.18 48.80
N LYS A 24 -63.95 -48.61 49.95
CA LYS A 24 -62.93 -47.58 50.01
C LYS A 24 -61.58 -48.23 49.70
N THR A 25 -60.93 -47.81 48.62
CA THR A 25 -59.60 -48.29 48.22
C THR A 25 -58.54 -47.23 48.46
N LEU A 26 -57.30 -47.67 48.73
CA LEU A 26 -56.10 -46.82 48.73
C LEU A 26 -55.40 -46.88 47.37
N GLY A 27 -54.51 -45.92 47.10
CA GLY A 27 -53.70 -45.88 45.88
C GLY A 27 -52.87 -47.15 45.68
N THR A 28 -52.30 -47.70 46.75
CA THR A 28 -51.60 -48.99 46.79
C THR A 28 -52.45 -50.21 46.44
N GLN A 29 -53.78 -50.09 46.42
CA GLN A 29 -54.72 -51.21 46.22
C GLN A 29 -55.36 -51.22 44.83
N VAL A 30 -55.13 -50.17 44.03
CA VAL A 30 -55.66 -50.02 42.67
C VAL A 30 -54.53 -50.26 41.69
N PHE A 31 -54.62 -51.33 40.90
CA PHE A 31 -53.63 -51.66 39.87
C PHE A 31 -54.08 -51.17 38.49
N LEU A 32 -53.14 -50.75 37.65
CA LEU A 32 -53.34 -50.37 36.26
C LEU A 32 -52.95 -51.53 35.33
N GLU A 33 -53.21 -51.38 34.02
CA GLU A 33 -52.95 -52.44 33.03
C GLU A 33 -51.48 -52.86 32.93
N ASP A 34 -50.55 -51.94 33.28
CA ASP A 34 -49.11 -52.20 33.31
C ASP A 34 -48.63 -52.87 34.61
N GLY A 35 -49.56 -53.21 35.50
CA GLY A 35 -49.28 -53.89 36.78
C GLY A 35 -48.78 -52.95 37.88
N LYS A 36 -48.66 -51.64 37.63
CA LYS A 36 -48.34 -50.66 38.67
C LYS A 36 -49.58 -50.26 39.43
N THR A 37 -49.38 -49.84 40.67
CA THR A 37 -50.42 -49.21 41.47
C THR A 37 -50.70 -47.78 40.98
N ALA A 38 -51.91 -47.28 41.24
CA ALA A 38 -52.28 -45.90 40.97
C ALA A 38 -51.35 -44.91 41.70
N GLU A 39 -50.86 -45.28 42.88
CA GLU A 39 -49.90 -44.50 43.66
C GLU A 39 -48.54 -44.39 42.96
N GLU A 40 -48.00 -45.48 42.43
CA GLU A 40 -46.73 -45.48 41.68
C GLU A 40 -46.81 -44.62 40.42
N VAL A 41 -47.92 -44.66 39.70
CA VAL A 41 -48.10 -43.85 38.48
C VAL A 41 -48.27 -42.36 38.82
N ILE A 42 -49.02 -42.03 39.87
CA ILE A 42 -49.13 -40.64 40.36
C ILE A 42 -47.76 -40.12 40.81
N ALA A 43 -46.97 -40.92 41.53
CA ALA A 43 -45.62 -40.55 41.94
C ALA A 43 -44.69 -40.31 40.73
N SER A 44 -44.81 -41.13 39.69
CA SER A 44 -44.09 -40.93 38.43
C SER A 44 -44.48 -39.64 37.73
N ILE A 45 -45.79 -39.33 37.65
CA ILE A 45 -46.29 -38.07 37.04
C ILE A 45 -45.76 -36.86 37.82
N LEU A 46 -45.81 -36.91 39.15
CA LEU A 46 -45.28 -35.84 40.00
C LEU A 46 -43.77 -35.63 39.77
N THR A 47 -43.02 -36.71 39.61
CA THR A 47 -41.59 -36.65 39.27
C THR A 47 -41.38 -36.01 37.91
N SER A 48 -42.14 -36.42 36.87
CA SER A 48 -42.05 -35.82 35.54
C SER A 48 -42.36 -34.32 35.54
N ILE A 49 -43.39 -33.90 36.28
CA ILE A 49 -43.73 -32.47 36.44
C ILE A 49 -42.59 -31.73 37.13
N ALA A 50 -42.00 -32.30 38.18
CA ALA A 50 -40.88 -31.68 38.90
C ALA A 50 -39.60 -31.55 38.06
N THR A 51 -39.44 -32.37 37.00
CA THR A 51 -38.30 -32.29 36.07
C THR A 51 -38.52 -31.35 34.89
N LEU A 52 -39.72 -30.78 34.72
CA LEU A 52 -39.93 -29.77 33.68
C LEU A 52 -39.08 -28.53 33.97
N PRO A 53 -38.49 -27.91 32.94
CA PRO A 53 -37.71 -26.70 33.11
C PRO A 53 -38.59 -25.57 33.67
N THR A 54 -38.04 -24.81 34.60
CA THR A 54 -38.67 -23.59 35.13
C THR A 54 -38.48 -22.43 34.15
N ASP A 55 -39.31 -21.40 34.27
CA ASP A 55 -39.15 -20.16 33.49
C ASP A 55 -37.73 -19.58 33.65
N SER A 56 -37.22 -19.58 34.89
CA SER A 56 -35.83 -19.18 35.18
C SER A 56 -34.79 -19.97 34.40
N ALA A 57 -34.96 -21.28 34.26
CA ALA A 57 -34.02 -22.13 33.51
C ALA A 57 -34.12 -21.90 31.99
N ILE A 58 -35.32 -21.58 31.50
CA ILE A 58 -35.53 -21.21 30.09
C ILE A 58 -34.86 -19.86 29.82
N ASP A 59 -35.08 -18.86 30.66
CA ASP A 59 -34.49 -17.53 30.54
C ASP A 59 -32.97 -17.58 30.55
N GLU A 60 -32.38 -18.36 31.47
CA GLU A 60 -30.93 -18.54 31.54
C GLU A 60 -30.38 -19.20 30.28
N LYS A 61 -31.04 -20.25 29.77
CA LYS A 61 -30.62 -20.93 28.53
C LYS A 61 -30.73 -20.01 27.32
N VAL A 62 -31.80 -19.21 27.22
CA VAL A 62 -31.98 -18.24 26.15
C VAL A 62 -30.90 -17.17 26.22
N LYS A 63 -30.66 -16.61 27.41
CA LYS A 63 -29.58 -15.63 27.62
C LYS A 63 -28.23 -16.19 27.20
N ASN A 64 -27.86 -17.38 27.65
CA ASN A 64 -26.59 -18.01 27.30
C ASN A 64 -26.46 -18.23 25.78
N SER A 65 -27.56 -18.57 25.10
CA SER A 65 -27.58 -18.73 23.64
C SER A 65 -27.42 -17.40 22.91
N CYS A 66 -28.10 -16.35 23.39
CA CYS A 66 -27.99 -15.00 22.85
C CYS A 66 -26.60 -14.43 23.04
N ASP A 67 -26.01 -14.57 24.23
CA ASP A 67 -24.66 -14.12 24.53
C ASP A 67 -23.63 -14.87 23.65
N ALA A 68 -23.79 -16.19 23.46
CA ALA A 68 -22.94 -16.97 22.56
C ALA A 68 -23.05 -16.52 21.09
N LEU A 69 -24.26 -16.22 20.61
CA LEU A 69 -24.47 -15.69 19.26
C LEU A 69 -23.86 -14.31 19.09
N TYR A 70 -24.06 -13.43 20.08
CA TYR A 70 -23.46 -12.10 20.10
C TYR A 70 -21.93 -12.18 20.04
N ASN A 71 -21.33 -13.00 20.91
CA ASN A 71 -19.88 -13.22 20.93
C ASN A 71 -19.37 -13.80 19.61
N LYS A 72 -20.10 -14.73 18.99
CA LYS A 72 -19.72 -15.29 17.68
C LYS A 72 -19.80 -14.26 16.55
N ILE A 73 -20.81 -13.38 16.58
CA ILE A 73 -20.97 -12.30 15.58
C ILE A 73 -19.90 -11.23 15.77
N MET A 74 -19.51 -10.95 17.01
CA MET A 74 -18.55 -9.91 17.36
C MET A 74 -17.10 -10.39 17.45
N GLY A 75 -16.88 -11.71 17.32
CA GLY A 75 -15.57 -12.30 17.55
C GLY A 75 -15.06 -12.00 18.96
N LEU A 76 -15.86 -12.24 19.99
CA LEU A 76 -15.35 -12.17 21.36
C LEU A 76 -14.90 -13.58 21.73
N THR A 77 -13.59 -13.80 21.84
CA THR A 77 -13.02 -15.12 22.16
C THR A 77 -13.04 -15.39 23.66
N ASP A 78 -13.00 -14.34 24.48
CA ASP A 78 -12.84 -14.39 25.94
C ASP A 78 -13.55 -13.17 26.56
N ALA A 79 -13.84 -13.22 27.88
CA ALA A 79 -14.50 -12.11 28.58
C ALA A 79 -13.65 -10.82 28.66
N ASP A 80 -12.34 -10.92 28.41
CA ASP A 80 -11.36 -9.83 28.42
C ASP A 80 -10.83 -9.48 27.02
N THR A 81 -11.20 -10.19 25.95
CA THR A 81 -10.74 -9.86 24.59
C THR A 81 -11.70 -8.87 23.94
N THR A 82 -11.22 -7.65 23.77
CA THR A 82 -11.81 -6.66 22.87
C THR A 82 -11.74 -7.21 21.44
N ILE A 83 -12.90 -7.44 20.81
CA ILE A 83 -13.15 -7.64 19.36
C ILE A 83 -11.99 -8.34 18.59
N ASP A 84 -12.15 -9.63 18.28
CA ASP A 84 -11.28 -10.50 17.46
C ASP A 84 -10.56 -9.80 16.32
N GLU A 85 -9.32 -10.22 16.09
CA GLU A 85 -8.32 -9.67 15.18
C GLU A 85 -8.90 -9.44 13.75
N ALA A 86 -9.89 -10.22 13.32
CA ALA A 86 -10.56 -10.03 12.04
C ALA A 86 -11.42 -8.75 11.96
N TYR A 87 -12.16 -8.39 13.01
CA TYR A 87 -12.88 -7.11 13.05
C TYR A 87 -11.92 -5.94 13.35
N ASP A 88 -10.85 -6.20 14.09
CA ASP A 88 -9.76 -5.23 14.26
C ASP A 88 -9.19 -4.85 12.89
N THR A 89 -8.88 -5.82 12.02
CA THR A 89 -8.39 -5.50 10.65
C THR A 89 -9.39 -4.71 9.80
N LEU A 90 -10.70 -4.96 9.92
CA LEU A 90 -11.71 -4.18 9.18
C LEU A 90 -11.87 -2.76 9.74
N LYS A 91 -11.77 -2.60 11.07
CA LYS A 91 -11.75 -1.29 11.72
C LYS A 91 -10.48 -0.52 11.39
N GLU A 92 -9.33 -1.16 11.43
CA GLU A 92 -8.05 -0.61 11.00
C GLU A 92 -8.12 -0.12 9.54
N VAL A 93 -8.73 -0.92 8.65
CA VAL A 93 -8.95 -0.51 7.25
C VAL A 93 -9.87 0.71 7.16
N ALA A 94 -10.96 0.76 7.92
CA ALA A 94 -11.87 1.91 7.95
C ALA A 94 -11.17 3.17 8.49
N ASP A 95 -10.48 3.07 9.62
CA ASP A 95 -9.73 4.17 10.24
C ASP A 95 -8.59 4.64 9.31
N TRP A 96 -7.95 3.72 8.60
CA TRP A 96 -6.94 4.04 7.59
C TRP A 96 -7.55 4.81 6.42
N ILE A 97 -8.70 4.38 5.90
CA ILE A 97 -9.41 5.08 4.81
C ILE A 97 -9.83 6.48 5.25
N ASP A 98 -10.36 6.65 6.46
CA ASP A 98 -10.74 7.96 6.99
C ASP A 98 -9.52 8.90 7.13
N THR A 99 -8.37 8.36 7.52
CA THR A 99 -7.15 9.17 7.74
C THR A 99 -6.34 9.41 6.45
N HIS A 100 -6.33 8.45 5.51
CA HIS A 100 -5.42 8.44 4.36
C HIS A 100 -6.14 8.39 3.00
N GLY A 101 -7.45 8.20 2.97
CA GLY A 101 -8.22 8.07 1.73
C GLY A 101 -8.11 9.31 0.84
N GLU A 102 -8.11 10.51 1.43
CA GLU A 102 -7.88 11.77 0.70
C GLU A 102 -6.48 11.82 0.08
N LEU A 103 -5.44 11.41 0.82
CA LEU A 103 -4.06 11.39 0.31
C LEU A 103 -3.91 10.37 -0.84
N ALA A 104 -4.52 9.19 -0.70
CA ALA A 104 -4.52 8.17 -1.74
C ALA A 104 -5.26 8.64 -3.02
N ALA A 105 -6.38 9.34 -2.85
CA ALA A 105 -7.10 9.97 -3.95
C ALA A 105 -6.25 11.07 -4.62
N GLN A 106 -5.55 11.88 -3.82
CA GLN A 106 -4.65 12.92 -4.34
C GLN A 106 -3.50 12.32 -5.15
N PHE A 107 -2.83 11.27 -4.64
CA PHE A 107 -1.79 10.57 -5.41
C PHE A 107 -2.32 9.99 -6.72
N THR A 108 -3.54 9.46 -6.72
CA THR A 108 -4.19 8.97 -7.94
C THR A 108 -4.40 10.10 -8.96
N SER A 109 -4.81 11.28 -8.49
CA SER A 109 -4.95 12.49 -9.31
C SER A 109 -3.59 12.96 -9.84
N ASP A 110 -2.57 13.05 -8.99
CA ASP A 110 -1.23 13.51 -9.35
C ASP A 110 -0.59 12.59 -10.40
N ILE A 111 -0.70 11.26 -10.23
CA ILE A 111 -0.24 10.27 -11.21
C ILE A 111 -0.96 10.46 -12.55
N SER A 112 -2.26 10.72 -12.52
CA SER A 112 -3.06 10.96 -13.74
C SER A 112 -2.63 12.27 -14.43
N GLY A 113 -2.33 13.31 -13.66
CA GLY A 113 -1.78 14.57 -14.15
C GLY A 113 -0.40 14.39 -14.77
N LEU A 114 0.51 13.69 -14.09
CA LEU A 114 1.85 13.36 -14.58
C LEU A 114 1.80 12.54 -15.87
N LYS A 115 0.91 11.53 -15.93
CA LYS A 115 0.67 10.75 -17.15
C LYS A 115 0.29 11.66 -18.32
N THR A 116 -0.62 12.59 -18.10
CA THR A 116 -1.05 13.55 -19.12
C THR A 116 0.09 14.45 -19.58
N ALA A 117 0.89 14.98 -18.63
CA ALA A 117 2.05 15.82 -18.94
C ALA A 117 3.11 15.06 -19.77
N VAL A 118 3.40 13.81 -19.41
CA VAL A 118 4.33 12.95 -20.16
C VAL A 118 3.81 12.68 -21.57
N GLN A 119 2.50 12.39 -21.72
CA GLN A 119 1.89 12.20 -23.04
C GLN A 119 1.97 13.47 -23.90
N ALA A 120 1.79 14.66 -23.30
CA ALA A 120 1.93 15.93 -24.02
C ALA A 120 3.37 16.17 -24.50
N LEU A 121 4.38 15.87 -23.67
CA LEU A 121 5.79 15.94 -24.05
C LEU A 121 6.14 14.96 -25.17
N GLN A 122 5.59 13.75 -25.12
CA GLN A 122 5.77 12.75 -26.19
C GLN A 122 5.13 13.21 -27.51
N ALA A 123 3.93 13.80 -27.45
CA ALA A 123 3.22 14.28 -28.64
C ALA A 123 3.97 15.38 -29.41
N ILE A 124 4.70 16.24 -28.69
CA ILE A 124 5.55 17.28 -29.32
C ILE A 124 6.97 16.78 -29.66
N GLY A 125 7.29 15.51 -29.38
CA GLY A 125 8.62 14.96 -29.59
C GLY A 125 9.70 15.62 -28.74
N ALA A 126 9.41 15.93 -27.47
CA ALA A 126 10.37 16.57 -26.58
C ALA A 126 11.64 15.73 -26.42
N THR A 127 12.80 16.36 -26.60
CA THR A 127 14.14 15.75 -26.51
C THR A 127 14.93 16.30 -25.33
N LYS A 128 15.85 15.52 -24.79
CA LYS A 128 16.78 16.01 -23.76
C LYS A 128 17.85 16.90 -24.43
N VAL A 129 18.05 18.10 -23.91
CA VAL A 129 19.12 19.01 -24.37
C VAL A 129 20.25 19.07 -23.35
N GLU A 130 21.48 19.03 -23.84
CA GLU A 130 22.69 19.01 -23.02
C GLU A 130 23.76 19.91 -23.65
N LYS A 131 24.70 20.38 -22.83
CA LYS A 131 25.85 21.16 -23.30
C LYS A 131 26.70 20.32 -24.27
N SER A 132 27.06 20.90 -25.40
CA SER A 132 28.05 20.34 -26.33
C SER A 132 29.47 20.78 -25.96
N GLU A 133 30.45 19.92 -26.26
CA GLU A 133 31.88 20.26 -26.21
C GLU A 133 32.40 20.83 -27.55
N THR A 134 31.60 20.72 -28.62
CA THR A 134 31.94 21.21 -29.96
C THR A 134 31.29 22.57 -30.19
N ASN A 135 32.10 23.58 -30.52
CA ASN A 135 31.58 24.91 -30.84
C ASN A 135 30.62 24.86 -32.03
N GLY A 136 29.44 25.48 -31.89
CA GLY A 136 28.38 25.47 -32.90
C GLY A 136 27.38 24.30 -32.80
N ASN A 137 27.59 23.36 -31.88
CA ASN A 137 26.69 22.23 -31.67
C ASN A 137 25.86 22.37 -30.37
N ILE A 138 24.76 21.62 -30.30
CA ILE A 138 24.01 21.28 -29.08
C ILE A 138 23.90 19.76 -29.02
N LYS A 139 23.92 19.17 -27.82
CA LYS A 139 23.71 17.74 -27.66
C LYS A 139 22.23 17.47 -27.44
N ILE A 140 21.63 16.66 -28.32
CA ILE A 140 20.21 16.27 -28.30
C ILE A 140 20.15 14.75 -28.14
N ASP A 141 19.55 14.27 -27.05
CA ASP A 141 19.48 12.85 -26.68
C ASP A 141 20.86 12.15 -26.74
N GLY A 142 21.88 12.81 -26.19
CA GLY A 142 23.26 12.30 -26.17
C GLY A 142 24.03 12.43 -27.49
N LYS A 143 23.40 12.90 -28.58
CA LYS A 143 24.03 13.06 -29.90
C LYS A 143 24.40 14.49 -30.18
N GLU A 144 25.59 14.72 -30.74
CA GLU A 144 26.01 16.03 -31.22
C GLU A 144 25.19 16.43 -32.45
N VAL A 145 24.51 17.57 -32.35
CA VAL A 145 23.71 18.16 -33.43
C VAL A 145 24.25 19.55 -33.72
N THR A 146 24.73 19.75 -34.96
CA THR A 146 25.20 21.06 -35.41
C THR A 146 24.01 22.00 -35.61
N VAL A 147 23.96 23.07 -34.82
CA VAL A 147 22.93 24.13 -34.93
C VAL A 147 23.47 25.38 -35.59
N TYR A 148 24.80 25.54 -35.60
CA TYR A 148 25.51 26.64 -36.22
C TYR A 148 26.88 26.17 -36.68
N THR A 149 27.26 26.49 -37.91
CA THR A 149 28.61 26.23 -38.41
C THR A 149 29.43 27.52 -38.30
N PRO A 150 30.45 27.57 -37.42
CA PRO A 150 31.29 28.76 -37.32
C PRO A 150 32.12 28.95 -38.59
N PRO A 151 32.44 30.21 -38.97
CA PRO A 151 33.28 30.46 -40.12
C PRO A 151 34.69 29.89 -39.88
N THR A 152 35.31 29.39 -40.95
CA THR A 152 36.68 28.82 -40.91
C THR A 152 37.75 29.89 -40.67
N THR A 153 37.44 31.15 -41.00
CA THR A 153 38.29 32.30 -40.79
C THR A 153 37.49 33.42 -40.15
N VAL A 154 38.11 34.12 -39.21
CA VAL A 154 37.56 35.32 -38.56
C VAL A 154 38.45 36.49 -38.93
N SER A 155 37.85 37.61 -39.36
CA SER A 155 38.64 38.83 -39.62
C SER A 155 39.30 39.30 -38.32
N ALA A 156 40.56 39.75 -38.40
CA ALA A 156 41.25 40.40 -37.29
C ALA A 156 40.44 41.59 -36.74
N ASP A 157 39.70 42.31 -37.60
CA ASP A 157 38.83 43.44 -37.22
C ASP A 157 37.67 43.05 -36.29
N LYS A 158 37.39 41.74 -36.15
CA LYS A 158 36.33 41.19 -35.28
C LYS A 158 36.88 40.52 -34.03
N VAL A 159 38.20 40.44 -33.90
CA VAL A 159 38.87 39.84 -32.74
C VAL A 159 39.33 40.97 -31.82
N THR A 160 38.78 40.98 -30.61
CA THR A 160 39.24 41.89 -29.57
C THR A 160 40.60 41.43 -29.04
N GLU A 161 41.59 42.32 -29.06
CA GLU A 161 42.92 42.07 -28.52
C GLU A 161 42.94 41.99 -27.00
N THR A 162 43.96 41.35 -26.47
CA THR A 162 44.30 41.40 -25.03
C THR A 162 45.72 41.92 -24.86
N ASP A 163 46.09 42.35 -23.66
CA ASP A 163 47.44 42.82 -23.34
C ASP A 163 48.55 41.81 -23.72
N SER A 164 48.22 40.52 -23.74
CA SER A 164 49.12 39.44 -24.11
C SER A 164 49.00 38.96 -25.57
N LYS A 165 48.00 39.42 -26.32
CA LYS A 165 47.70 38.99 -27.70
C LYS A 165 47.18 40.17 -28.52
N GLN A 166 48.12 40.86 -29.17
CA GLN A 166 47.85 41.98 -30.07
C GLN A 166 48.25 41.64 -31.50
N PHE A 167 47.54 42.19 -32.48
CA PHE A 167 47.89 42.11 -33.89
C PHE A 167 48.90 43.20 -34.24
N VAL A 168 49.79 42.90 -35.18
CA VAL A 168 50.72 43.89 -35.74
C VAL A 168 50.16 44.38 -37.07
N THR A 169 50.03 45.69 -37.22
CA THR A 169 49.55 46.26 -38.50
C THR A 169 50.57 46.07 -39.61
N SER A 170 50.14 46.16 -40.87
CA SER A 170 51.06 46.07 -42.01
C SER A 170 52.15 47.16 -41.98
N THR A 171 51.81 48.36 -41.48
CA THR A 171 52.77 49.46 -41.30
C THR A 171 53.81 49.13 -40.25
N GLU A 172 53.39 48.73 -39.05
CA GLU A 172 54.32 48.37 -37.97
C GLU A 172 55.21 47.18 -38.37
N LYS A 173 54.66 46.21 -39.10
CA LYS A 173 55.42 45.07 -39.63
C LYS A 173 56.45 45.50 -40.69
N ALA A 174 56.10 46.44 -41.57
CA ALA A 174 57.04 46.97 -42.55
C ALA A 174 58.17 47.73 -41.85
N ASP A 175 57.85 48.56 -40.86
CA ASP A 175 58.82 49.30 -40.07
C ASP A 175 59.77 48.37 -39.32
N TRP A 176 59.26 47.32 -38.67
CA TRP A 176 60.11 46.34 -37.98
C TRP A 176 61.04 45.60 -38.95
N ASN A 177 60.53 45.15 -40.09
CA ASN A 177 61.33 44.44 -41.10
C ASN A 177 62.33 45.34 -41.84
N GLY A 178 62.12 46.66 -41.80
CA GLY A 178 63.01 47.66 -42.37
C GLY A 178 64.09 48.15 -41.41
N ARG A 179 64.05 47.78 -40.12
CA ARG A 179 65.09 48.18 -39.16
C ARG A 179 66.42 47.52 -39.50
N PRO A 180 67.55 48.26 -39.38
CA PRO A 180 68.87 47.69 -39.51
C PRO A 180 69.08 46.52 -38.54
N VAL A 181 69.68 45.45 -39.05
CA VAL A 181 70.05 44.27 -38.28
C VAL A 181 71.54 44.32 -37.99
N VAL A 182 71.91 43.94 -36.76
CA VAL A 182 73.30 43.75 -36.38
C VAL A 182 73.63 42.27 -36.45
N TYR A 183 74.58 41.92 -37.30
CA TYR A 183 75.13 40.60 -37.44
C TYR A 183 76.46 40.49 -36.69
N SER A 184 76.77 39.31 -36.18
CA SER A 184 78.08 39.01 -35.61
C SER A 184 78.55 37.63 -36.05
N GLY A 185 79.84 37.50 -36.32
CA GLY A 185 80.44 36.26 -36.85
C GLY A 185 81.85 36.47 -37.37
N THR A 186 82.51 35.39 -37.80
CA THR A 186 83.88 35.46 -38.36
C THR A 186 83.90 35.83 -39.85
N THR A 187 82.77 35.64 -40.55
CA THR A 187 82.58 35.94 -41.98
C THR A 187 81.34 36.79 -42.19
N GLU A 188 81.43 37.74 -43.13
CA GLU A 188 80.35 38.68 -43.45
C GLU A 188 79.13 37.94 -44.04
N PRO A 189 77.93 38.12 -43.47
CA PRO A 189 76.72 37.50 -44.02
C PRO A 189 76.37 38.02 -45.41
N SER A 190 76.05 37.12 -46.32
CA SER A 190 75.73 37.46 -47.72
C SER A 190 74.38 38.15 -47.92
N ASN A 191 73.53 38.19 -46.88
CA ASN A 191 72.17 38.74 -46.92
C ASN A 191 72.06 40.11 -46.24
N MET A 192 73.18 40.77 -45.94
CA MET A 192 73.18 42.12 -45.36
C MET A 192 72.53 43.12 -46.30
N LYS A 193 71.69 43.99 -45.74
CA LYS A 193 71.02 45.10 -46.43
C LYS A 193 71.75 46.41 -46.14
N ASN A 194 71.52 47.41 -46.99
CA ASN A 194 72.07 48.74 -46.80
C ASN A 194 71.62 49.33 -45.45
N GLY A 195 72.57 49.64 -44.57
CA GLY A 195 72.33 50.12 -43.21
C GLY A 195 72.54 49.08 -42.11
N ASP A 196 72.62 47.78 -42.45
CA ASP A 196 72.97 46.72 -41.50
C ASP A 196 74.42 46.84 -41.04
N ILE A 197 74.70 46.31 -39.85
CA ILE A 197 76.04 46.35 -39.24
C ILE A 197 76.55 44.93 -39.08
N PHE A 198 77.80 44.68 -39.48
CA PHE A 198 78.48 43.43 -39.19
C PHE A 198 79.63 43.65 -38.22
N LEU A 199 79.57 42.95 -37.09
CA LEU A 199 80.61 42.89 -36.09
C LEU A 199 81.45 41.64 -36.35
N GLN A 200 82.58 41.82 -37.03
CA GLN A 200 83.50 40.73 -37.31
C GLN A 200 84.22 40.29 -36.03
N ILE A 201 84.06 39.02 -35.68
CA ILE A 201 84.80 38.39 -34.59
C ILE A 201 86.11 37.87 -35.16
N VAL A 202 87.22 38.51 -34.77
CA VAL A 202 88.58 38.04 -35.04
C VAL A 202 89.08 37.31 -33.80
N THR A 203 89.47 36.05 -33.97
CA THR A 203 90.21 35.30 -32.94
C THR A 203 91.65 35.80 -32.97
N GLU A 204 92.18 36.22 -31.80
CA GLU A 204 93.61 36.55 -31.66
C GLU A 204 94.52 35.34 -31.95
#